data_AF-K3W8E1-F1
#
_entry.id   AF-K3W8E1-F1
#
_cell.length_a   1.000
_cell.length_b   1.000
_cell.length_c   1.000
_cell.angle_alpha   90.00
_cell.angle_beta   90.00
_cell.angle_gamma   90.00
#
_symmetry.space_group_name_H-M   'P 1'
#
loop_
_entity.id
_entity.type
_entity.pdbx_description
1 polymer ?
#
loop_
_entity_poly.entity_id
_entity_poly.type
_entity_poly.pdbx_seq_one_letter_code
_entity_poly.pdbx_strand_id
1 'polypeptide(L)'
;MGRDSQSDKIENGYMDIHDQEDYVTPKNKPASPYTSPAAVAILVIGIGMAFGMNSGYALNPARDFGPRVFSACAGWGSKVFTLRDHYFWIPIVAPLIGGAIGGATYMGLVEIHHPQN
;
A
#
# COMPACT_ATOMS: atom_id res chain seq x y z
N MET A 1 8.94 2.38 -38.10
CA MET A 1 9.14 1.35 -37.06
C MET A 1 10.13 1.92 -36.05
N GLY A 2 9.68 2.85 -35.20
CA GLY A 2 10.51 3.39 -34.11
C GLY A 2 10.18 2.59 -32.87
N ARG A 3 11.19 1.98 -32.24
CA ARG A 3 11.03 1.40 -30.91
C ARG A 3 10.59 2.50 -29.96
N ASP A 4 9.58 2.20 -29.15
CA ASP A 4 9.09 3.07 -28.11
C ASP A 4 10.21 3.31 -27.11
N SER A 5 10.47 4.57 -26.79
CA SER A 5 11.52 4.97 -25.82
C SER A 5 11.40 4.26 -24.46
N GLN A 6 10.24 3.67 -24.17
CA GLN A 6 9.96 2.89 -22.96
C GLN A 6 10.55 1.48 -23.03
N SER A 7 10.50 0.79 -24.18
CA SER A 7 11.14 -0.52 -24.35
C SER A 7 12.65 -0.44 -24.15
N ASP A 8 13.27 0.65 -24.65
CA ASP A 8 14.71 0.88 -24.56
C ASP A 8 15.17 1.20 -23.11
N LYS A 9 14.30 1.79 -22.26
CA LYS A 9 14.59 2.06 -20.84
C LYS A 9 14.53 0.80 -19.99
N ILE A 10 13.53 -0.06 -20.25
CA ILE A 10 13.37 -1.34 -19.55
C ILE A 10 14.52 -2.29 -19.89
N GLU A 11 14.98 -2.31 -21.15
CA GLU A 11 16.11 -3.13 -21.61
C GLU A 11 17.45 -2.70 -20.99
N ASN A 12 17.65 -1.40 -20.74
CA ASN A 12 18.89 -0.84 -20.21
C ASN A 12 18.92 -0.66 -18.68
N GLY A 13 17.88 -1.10 -17.96
CA GLY A 13 17.82 -1.07 -16.49
C GLY A 13 17.87 0.32 -15.85
N TYR A 14 17.66 1.39 -16.63
CA TYR A 14 17.66 2.77 -16.18
C TYR A 14 16.20 3.20 -15.90
N MET A 15 15.66 2.79 -14.76
CA MET A 15 14.36 3.27 -14.26
C MET A 15 14.61 4.42 -13.29
N ASP A 16 14.30 5.64 -13.72
CA ASP A 16 14.31 6.81 -12.85
C ASP A 16 13.05 6.83 -11.96
N ILE A 17 13.12 7.51 -10.82
CA ILE A 17 11.99 7.69 -9.88
C ILE A 17 10.77 8.33 -10.54
N HIS A 18 10.98 9.09 -11.62
CA HIS A 18 9.92 9.67 -12.44
C HIS A 18 9.19 8.63 -13.29
N ASP A 19 9.90 7.65 -13.84
CA ASP A 19 9.32 6.60 -14.70
C ASP A 19 8.46 5.61 -13.89
N GLN A 20 8.72 5.47 -12.57
CA GLN A 20 7.94 4.61 -11.68
C GLN A 20 6.55 5.19 -11.37
N GLU A 21 6.40 6.52 -11.27
CA GLU A 21 5.09 7.15 -11.03
C GLU A 21 4.19 7.11 -12.27
N ASP A 22 4.79 7.26 -13.46
CA ASP A 22 4.08 7.15 -14.74
C ASP A 22 3.52 5.74 -15.00
N TYR A 23 4.12 4.70 -14.40
CA TYR A 23 3.64 3.31 -14.53
C TYR A 23 2.39 2.99 -13.70
N VAL A 24 2.23 3.63 -12.53
CA VAL A 24 1.18 3.23 -11.56
C VAL A 24 -0.17 3.89 -11.87
N THR A 25 -0.19 5.13 -12.38
CA THR A 25 -1.41 5.82 -12.84
C THR A 25 -1.08 6.89 -13.91
N PRO A 26 -0.90 6.52 -15.20
CA PRO A 26 -0.38 7.44 -16.22
C PRO A 26 -1.29 8.64 -16.54
N LYS A 27 -2.56 8.60 -16.12
CA LYS A 27 -3.57 9.61 -16.49
C LYS A 27 -3.94 10.57 -15.35
N ASN A 28 -3.63 10.21 -14.11
CA ASN A 28 -3.89 11.09 -12.98
C ASN A 28 -2.66 11.97 -12.73
N LYS A 29 -2.86 13.20 -12.23
CA LYS A 29 -1.73 14.07 -11.87
C LYS A 29 -1.04 13.48 -10.62
N PRO A 30 0.20 12.96 -10.73
CA PRO A 30 0.88 12.38 -9.58
C PRO A 30 1.35 13.49 -8.62
N ALA A 31 1.70 13.07 -7.40
CA ALA A 31 2.54 13.91 -6.54
C ALA A 31 3.90 14.11 -7.22
N SER A 32 4.71 15.09 -6.78
CA SER A 32 6.11 15.10 -7.24
C SER A 32 6.83 13.89 -6.66
N PRO A 33 7.73 13.20 -7.38
CA PRO A 33 8.37 11.99 -6.85
C PRO A 33 9.23 12.26 -5.60
N TYR A 34 9.69 13.48 -5.39
CA TYR A 34 10.35 13.89 -4.14
C TYR A 34 9.38 14.04 -2.95
N THR A 35 8.10 14.31 -3.25
CA THR A 35 7.03 14.55 -2.25
C THR A 35 6.11 13.36 -2.06
N SER A 36 6.15 12.35 -2.94
CA SER A 36 5.27 11.19 -2.88
C SER A 36 5.38 10.41 -1.57
N PRO A 37 6.56 10.22 -0.93
CA PRO A 37 6.63 9.58 0.37
C PRO A 37 5.96 10.41 1.46
N ALA A 38 6.09 11.75 1.41
CA ALA A 38 5.46 12.66 2.35
C ALA A 38 3.93 12.67 2.20
N ALA A 39 3.42 12.63 0.96
CA ALA A 39 2.00 12.52 0.67
C ALA A 39 1.39 11.24 1.26
N VAL A 40 2.06 10.10 1.06
CA VAL A 40 1.65 8.81 1.65
C VAL A 40 1.73 8.84 3.17
N ALA A 41 2.77 9.45 3.75
CA ALA A 41 2.90 9.59 5.20
C ALA A 41 1.75 10.41 5.80
N ILE A 42 1.38 11.53 5.19
CA ILE A 42 0.25 12.36 5.63
C ILE A 42 -1.07 11.57 5.55
N LEU A 43 -1.26 10.79 4.48
CA LEU A 43 -2.43 9.89 4.35
C LEU A 43 -2.49 8.88 5.51
N VAL A 44 -1.40 8.18 5.80
CA VAL A 44 -1.33 7.19 6.89
C VAL A 44 -1.55 7.85 8.25
N ILE A 45 -0.99 9.04 8.48
CA ILE A 45 -1.21 9.83 9.69
C ILE A 45 -2.69 10.19 9.83
N GLY A 46 -3.33 10.68 8.75
CA GLY A 46 -4.76 11.00 8.74
C GLY A 46 -5.63 9.79 9.11
N ILE A 47 -5.36 8.63 8.51
CA ILE A 47 -6.05 7.37 8.83
C ILE A 47 -5.81 6.98 10.30
N GLY A 48 -4.57 7.09 10.78
CA GLY A 48 -4.21 6.80 12.17
C GLY A 48 -4.93 7.69 13.18
N MET A 49 -5.03 8.99 12.90
CA MET A 49 -5.74 9.94 13.76
C MET A 49 -7.25 9.71 13.76
N ALA A 50 -7.84 9.37 12.61
CA ALA A 50 -9.28 9.15 12.49
C ALA A 50 -9.73 7.79 13.04
N PHE A 51 -8.96 6.72 12.81
CA PHE A 51 -9.40 5.34 13.06
C PHE A 51 -8.48 4.53 13.96
N GLY A 52 -7.32 5.06 14.36
CA GLY A 52 -6.29 4.30 15.07
C GLY A 52 -6.72 3.73 16.43
N MET A 53 -7.65 4.39 17.14
CA MET A 53 -8.13 3.92 18.44
C MET A 53 -8.98 2.64 18.37
N ASN A 54 -9.55 2.31 17.21
CA ASN A 54 -10.41 1.14 17.05
C ASN A 54 -9.60 -0.17 17.01
N SER A 55 -8.51 -0.17 16.25
CA SER A 55 -7.78 -1.39 15.88
C SER A 55 -6.27 -1.23 15.77
N GLY A 56 -5.72 -0.05 16.09
CA GLY A 56 -4.30 0.24 15.95
C GLY A 56 -3.82 0.46 14.52
N TYR A 57 -4.74 0.78 13.59
CA TYR A 57 -4.46 1.05 12.16
C TYR A 57 -3.52 0.01 11.53
N ALA A 58 -3.83 -1.28 11.74
CA ALA A 58 -3.07 -2.38 11.17
C ALA A 58 -3.38 -2.56 9.67
N LEU A 59 -2.83 -1.62 8.87
CA LEU A 59 -3.06 -1.48 7.43
C LEU A 59 -2.19 -2.42 6.59
N ASN A 60 -1.25 -3.12 7.21
CA ASN A 60 -0.24 -3.91 6.52
C ASN A 60 -0.01 -5.24 7.29
N PRO A 61 -0.20 -6.40 6.63
CA PRO A 61 0.02 -7.70 7.24
C PRO A 61 1.41 -7.88 7.86
N ALA A 62 2.47 -7.44 7.19
CA ALA A 62 3.84 -7.56 7.68
C ALA A 62 4.08 -6.67 8.93
N ARG A 63 3.42 -5.51 8.99
CA ARG A 63 3.51 -4.55 10.10
C ARG A 63 2.86 -5.07 11.39
N ASP A 64 1.95 -6.04 11.30
CA ASP A 64 1.37 -6.72 12.47
C ASP A 64 2.08 -8.06 12.74
N PHE A 65 2.19 -8.92 11.72
CA PHE A 65 2.64 -10.30 11.91
C PHE A 65 4.12 -10.40 12.34
N GLY A 66 5.01 -9.61 11.74
CA GLY A 66 6.45 -9.65 12.07
C GLY A 66 6.74 -9.34 13.54
N PRO A 67 6.28 -8.19 14.07
CA PRO A 67 6.40 -7.87 15.49
C PRO A 67 5.73 -8.92 16.40
N ARG A 68 4.61 -9.50 15.97
CA ARG A 68 3.90 -10.53 16.76
C ARG A 68 4.71 -11.82 16.89
N VAL A 69 5.31 -12.30 15.79
CA VAL A 69 6.24 -13.45 15.82
C VAL A 69 7.45 -13.13 16.69
N PHE A 70 8.04 -11.92 16.53
CA PHE A 70 9.14 -11.49 17.38
C PHE A 70 8.78 -11.50 18.87
N SER A 71 7.63 -10.94 19.24
CA SER A 71 7.15 -10.95 20.64
C SER A 71 6.91 -12.37 21.16
N ALA A 72 6.37 -13.28 20.34
CA ALA A 72 6.21 -14.68 20.72
C ALA A 72 7.57 -15.31 21.11
N CYS A 73 8.59 -15.09 20.30
CA CYS A 73 9.96 -15.55 20.54
C CYS A 73 10.64 -14.83 21.72
N ALA A 74 10.33 -13.55 21.93
CA ALA A 74 10.90 -12.71 22.99
C ALA A 74 10.33 -12.99 24.40
N GLY A 75 9.58 -14.08 24.57
CA GLY A 75 9.09 -14.53 25.87
C GLY A 75 7.60 -14.30 26.15
N TRP A 76 6.86 -13.64 25.24
CA TRP A 76 5.39 -13.54 25.38
C TRP A 76 4.65 -14.82 24.98
N GLY A 77 5.32 -15.74 24.27
CA GLY A 77 4.78 -17.05 23.89
C GLY A 77 3.56 -16.96 22.96
N SER A 78 2.73 -18.01 22.94
CA SER A 78 1.56 -18.10 22.07
C SER A 78 0.43 -17.12 22.40
N LYS A 79 0.51 -16.43 23.55
CA LYS A 79 -0.49 -15.46 24.00
C LYS A 79 -0.70 -14.36 22.95
N VAL A 80 0.35 -13.96 22.25
CA VAL A 80 0.24 -12.94 21.20
C VAL A 80 -0.69 -13.35 20.06
N PHE A 81 -0.93 -14.65 19.81
CA PHE A 81 -1.85 -15.11 18.76
C PHE A 81 -3.26 -15.44 19.29
N THR A 82 -3.46 -15.55 20.60
CA THR A 82 -4.75 -15.93 21.20
C THR A 82 -5.52 -14.75 21.81
N LEU A 83 -4.87 -13.59 21.99
CA LEU A 83 -5.49 -12.38 22.50
C LEU A 83 -6.71 -11.95 21.66
N ARG A 84 -7.77 -11.49 22.36
CA ARG A 84 -9.02 -10.95 21.79
C ARG A 84 -9.63 -11.90 20.75
N ASP A 85 -9.89 -13.15 21.17
CA ASP A 85 -10.48 -14.19 20.33
C ASP A 85 -9.71 -14.40 19.01
N HIS A 86 -8.39 -14.53 19.13
CA HIS A 86 -7.48 -14.74 18.01
C HIS A 86 -7.45 -13.58 17.01
N TYR A 87 -7.44 -12.34 17.49
CA TYR A 87 -7.46 -11.14 16.64
C TYR A 87 -6.33 -11.06 15.58
N PHE A 88 -5.24 -11.81 15.74
CA PHE A 88 -4.05 -11.74 14.87
C PHE A 88 -4.33 -11.94 13.36
N TRP A 89 -5.37 -12.69 13.00
CA TRP A 89 -5.68 -12.95 11.58
C TRP A 89 -6.37 -11.76 10.92
N ILE A 90 -7.05 -10.90 11.68
CA ILE A 90 -7.79 -9.75 11.14
C ILE A 90 -6.83 -8.75 10.47
N PRO A 91 -5.73 -8.29 11.11
CA PRO A 91 -4.68 -7.49 10.47
C PRO A 91 -4.00 -8.11 9.25
N ILE A 92 -4.19 -9.40 8.99
CA ILE A 92 -3.63 -10.11 7.83
C ILE A 92 -4.65 -10.10 6.71
N VAL A 93 -5.87 -10.59 6.97
CA VAL A 93 -6.90 -10.79 5.94
C VAL A 93 -7.59 -9.48 5.57
N ALA A 94 -7.94 -8.65 6.55
CA ALA A 94 -8.72 -7.44 6.30
C ALA A 94 -7.97 -6.43 5.40
N PRO A 95 -6.66 -6.16 5.57
CA PRO A 95 -5.95 -5.28 4.66
C PRO A 95 -5.81 -5.81 3.23
N LEU A 96 -5.69 -7.13 3.05
CA LEU A 96 -5.62 -7.73 1.71
C LEU A 96 -6.94 -7.55 0.96
N ILE A 97 -8.06 -7.84 1.64
CA ILE A 97 -9.40 -7.61 1.08
C ILE A 97 -9.64 -6.12 0.86
N GLY A 98 -9.33 -5.28 1.84
CA GLY A 98 -9.49 -3.83 1.76
C GLY A 98 -8.67 -3.20 0.64
N GLY A 99 -7.43 -3.66 0.42
CA GLY A 99 -6.58 -3.22 -0.68
C GLY A 99 -7.16 -3.58 -2.05
N ALA A 100 -7.67 -4.80 -2.21
CA ALA A 100 -8.34 -5.22 -3.44
C ALA A 100 -9.60 -4.40 -3.73
N ILE A 101 -10.46 -4.20 -2.71
CA ILE A 101 -11.67 -3.38 -2.84
C ILE A 101 -11.32 -1.92 -3.13
N GLY A 102 -10.31 -1.36 -2.45
CA GLY A 102 -9.84 0.00 -2.68
C GLY A 102 -9.32 0.20 -4.10
N GLY A 103 -8.52 -0.74 -4.60
CA GLY A 103 -8.05 -0.75 -5.99
C GLY A 103 -9.20 -0.84 -6.99
N ALA A 104 -10.16 -1.75 -6.78
CA ALA A 104 -11.35 -1.85 -7.63
C ALA A 104 -12.20 -0.58 -7.61
N THR A 105 -12.30 0.08 -6.46
CA THR A 105 -13.01 1.36 -6.30
C THR A 105 -12.31 2.47 -7.06
N TYR A 106 -10.98 2.55 -7.00
CA TYR A 106 -10.19 3.48 -7.81
C TYR A 106 -10.43 3.26 -9.31
N MET A 107 -10.42 2.00 -9.76
CA MET A 107 -10.69 1.68 -11.16
C MET A 107 -12.09 2.13 -11.58
N GLY A 108 -13.10 1.78 -10.79
CA GLY A 108 -14.51 2.08 -11.07
C GLY A 108 -14.85 3.57 -11.04
N LEU A 109 -14.28 4.32 -10.10
CA LEU A 109 -14.66 5.71 -9.85
C LEU A 109 -13.71 6.73 -10.46
N VAL A 110 -12.43 6.39 -10.65
CA VAL A 110 -11.42 7.32 -11.16
C VAL A 110 -10.93 6.87 -12.53
N GLU A 111 -10.38 5.66 -12.66
CA GLU A 111 -9.66 5.27 -13.88
C GLU A 111 -10.56 5.28 -15.12
N ILE A 112 -11.77 4.72 -15.01
CA ILE A 112 -12.72 4.62 -16.14
C ILE A 112 -13.20 6.00 -16.63
N HIS A 113 -13.09 7.04 -15.80
CA HIS A 113 -13.54 8.39 -16.14
C HIS A 113 -12.44 9.24 -16.82
N HIS A 114 -11.23 8.72 -17.00
CA HIS A 114 -10.22 9.45 -17.76
C HIS A 114 -10.57 9.51 -19.26
N PRO A 115 -10.29 10.65 -19.92
CA PRO A 115 -10.53 10.80 -21.35
C PRO A 115 -9.66 9.82 -22.15
N GLN A 116 -10.25 9.21 -23.19
CA GLN A 116 -9.56 8.33 -24.12
C GLN A 116 -9.00 9.17 -25.25
N ASN A 117 -7.80 9.71 -25.06
CA ASN A 117 -7.08 10.51 -26.05
C ASN A 117 -5.88 9.74 -26.58
#